data_AF-A0A832TV93-F1
#
_entry.id   AF-A0A832TV93-F1
#
_cell.length_a   1.000
_cell.length_b   1.000
_cell.length_c   1.000
_cell.angle_alpha   90.00
_cell.angle_beta   90.00
_cell.angle_gamma   90.00
#
_symmetry.space_group_name_H-M   'P 1'
#
loop_
_entity.id
_entity.type
_entity.pdbx_description
1 polymer ?
#
loop_
_entity_poly.entity_id
_entity_poly.type
_entity_poly.pdbx_seq_one_letter_code
_entity_poly.pdbx_strand_id
1 'polypeptide(L)'
;DGSQYIRIFYSGPIRSAGGTAQALSVLVGDYVRRGIGIDRYKPREEEVERYVEEILLYKRVASLQYTPSEDEIRMIVRNCPVCIDGDPTEEAEVEGHRDLERIGTNRVRGGMCLVLAEGLALKAPKVKKHVNKLKMDGWDWLEILIGGAKSGGSDEDDNKNKIK
;
A
#
# COMPACT_ATOMS: atom_id res chain seq x y z
N ASP A 1 16.71 13.07 -5.56
CA ASP A 1 17.99 12.76 -6.23
C ASP A 1 17.88 12.79 -7.77
N GLY A 2 16.68 12.95 -8.34
CA GLY A 2 16.50 13.04 -9.80
C GLY A 2 16.36 11.67 -10.49
N SER A 3 16.35 10.56 -9.73
CA SER A 3 16.09 9.25 -10.31
C SER A 3 14.63 9.08 -10.71
N GLN A 4 14.41 8.27 -11.74
CA GLN A 4 13.08 7.87 -12.18
C GLN A 4 12.57 6.70 -11.33
N TYR A 5 11.27 6.65 -11.08
CA TYR A 5 10.59 5.57 -10.35
C TYR A 5 9.23 5.26 -10.99
N ILE A 6 8.69 4.06 -10.73
CA ILE A 6 7.32 3.73 -11.17
C ILE A 6 6.30 4.25 -10.17
N ARG A 7 5.26 4.87 -10.72
CA ARG A 7 4.06 5.31 -10.00
C ARG A 7 2.83 4.62 -10.58
N ILE A 8 2.02 4.02 -9.72
CA ILE A 8 0.79 3.32 -10.12
C ILE A 8 -0.39 4.13 -9.61
N PHE A 9 -1.29 4.52 -10.52
CA PHE A 9 -2.52 5.20 -10.18
C PHE A 9 -3.65 4.19 -9.98
N TYR A 10 -4.15 4.11 -8.75
CA TYR A 10 -5.29 3.28 -8.39
C TYR A 10 -6.57 4.11 -8.30
N SER A 11 -7.68 3.55 -8.77
CA SER A 11 -9.01 4.13 -8.64
C SER A 11 -9.89 3.30 -7.70
N GLY A 12 -10.99 3.87 -7.20
CA GLY A 12 -11.91 3.22 -6.26
C GLY A 12 -12.39 1.80 -6.65
N PRO A 13 -12.68 1.51 -7.94
CA PRO A 13 -13.05 0.17 -8.39
C PRO A 13 -12.04 -0.94 -8.06
N ILE A 14 -10.78 -0.61 -7.73
CA ILE A 14 -9.77 -1.58 -7.28
C ILE A 14 -10.24 -2.41 -6.08
N ARG A 15 -11.22 -1.92 -5.30
CA ARG A 15 -11.81 -2.68 -4.19
C ARG A 15 -12.37 -4.04 -4.63
N SER A 16 -13.01 -4.07 -5.79
CA SER A 16 -13.66 -5.27 -6.33
C SER A 16 -12.68 -6.40 -6.68
N ALA A 17 -11.41 -6.08 -6.90
CA ALA A 17 -10.37 -7.07 -7.18
C ALA A 17 -9.94 -7.84 -5.91
N GLY A 18 -10.20 -7.28 -4.72
CA GLY A 18 -9.79 -7.84 -3.43
C GLY A 18 -8.32 -7.60 -3.07
N GLY A 19 -8.02 -7.68 -1.77
CA GLY A 19 -6.70 -7.33 -1.21
C GLY A 19 -5.52 -8.09 -1.80
N THR A 20 -5.69 -9.37 -2.18
CA THR A 20 -4.59 -10.12 -2.80
C THR A 20 -4.22 -9.60 -4.17
N ALA A 21 -5.20 -9.24 -5.01
CA ALA A 21 -4.94 -8.68 -6.33
C ALA A 21 -4.33 -7.28 -6.23
N GLN A 22 -4.82 -6.45 -5.30
CA GLN A 22 -4.25 -5.14 -4.97
C GLN A 22 -2.77 -5.23 -4.57
N ALA A 23 -2.41 -6.18 -3.71
CA ALA A 23 -1.02 -6.34 -3.30
C ALA A 23 -0.14 -6.87 -4.46
N LEU A 24 -0.68 -7.78 -5.27
CA LEU A 24 0.04 -8.34 -6.41
C LEU A 24 0.30 -7.28 -7.49
N SER A 25 -0.57 -6.30 -7.71
CA SER A 25 -0.31 -5.22 -8.66
C SER A 25 0.90 -4.36 -8.25
N VAL A 26 1.09 -4.13 -6.95
CA VAL A 26 2.31 -3.46 -6.43
C VAL A 26 3.54 -4.31 -6.69
N LEU A 27 3.47 -5.62 -6.44
CA LEU A 27 4.58 -6.55 -6.67
C LEU A 27 4.95 -6.65 -8.15
N VAL A 28 3.96 -6.65 -9.05
CA VAL A 28 4.19 -6.58 -10.50
C VAL A 28 4.87 -5.27 -10.86
N GLY A 29 4.47 -4.14 -10.28
CA GLY A 29 5.15 -2.86 -10.46
C GLY A 29 6.63 -2.93 -10.10
N ASP A 30 6.95 -3.55 -8.95
CA ASP A 30 8.35 -3.76 -8.54
C ASP A 30 9.12 -4.68 -9.50
N TYR A 31 8.48 -5.76 -9.96
CA TYR A 31 9.09 -6.66 -10.94
C TYR A 31 9.40 -5.94 -12.26
N VAL A 32 8.44 -5.15 -12.77
CA VAL A 32 8.59 -4.40 -14.02
C VAL A 32 9.70 -3.36 -13.90
N ARG A 33 9.70 -2.51 -12.85
CA ARG A 33 10.75 -1.46 -12.72
C ARG A 33 12.16 -2.04 -12.74
N ARG A 34 12.37 -3.21 -12.13
CA ARG A 34 13.67 -3.90 -12.13
C ARG A 34 14.04 -4.39 -13.53
N GLY A 35 13.09 -4.97 -14.25
CA GLY A 35 13.29 -5.45 -15.61
C GLY A 35 13.68 -4.34 -16.59
N ILE A 36 13.27 -3.09 -16.33
CA ILE A 36 13.59 -1.92 -17.15
C ILE A 36 14.64 -0.98 -16.54
N GLY A 37 15.27 -1.36 -15.42
CA GLY A 37 16.35 -0.58 -14.79
C GLY A 37 15.90 0.74 -14.16
N ILE A 38 14.62 0.87 -13.79
CA ILE A 38 14.07 2.04 -13.09
C ILE A 38 14.31 1.90 -11.58
N ASP A 39 14.68 3.01 -10.94
CA ASP A 39 15.03 3.06 -9.52
C ASP A 39 13.78 2.88 -8.64
N ARG A 40 14.00 2.63 -7.35
CA ARG A 40 12.93 2.57 -6.35
C ARG A 40 12.36 3.95 -6.07
N TYR A 41 11.09 3.97 -5.71
CA TYR A 41 10.47 5.15 -5.10
C TYR A 41 11.17 5.49 -3.77
N LYS A 42 11.44 6.80 -3.60
CA LYS A 42 12.05 7.41 -2.42
C LYS A 42 11.13 8.55 -1.98
N PRO A 43 10.17 8.29 -1.07
CA PRO A 43 9.22 9.31 -0.64
C PRO A 43 9.94 10.44 0.09
N ARG A 44 9.40 11.65 0.00
CA ARG A 44 9.71 12.76 0.89
C ARG A 44 8.91 12.60 2.19
N GLU A 45 9.39 13.19 3.28
CA GLU A 45 8.73 13.01 4.59
C GLU A 45 7.30 13.58 4.59
N GLU A 46 7.06 14.70 3.93
CA GLU A 46 5.72 15.25 3.76
C GLU A 46 4.80 14.35 2.93
N GLU A 47 5.36 13.59 1.97
CA GLU A 47 4.61 12.58 1.21
C GLU A 47 4.28 11.38 2.10
N VAL A 48 5.15 11.00 3.04
CA VAL A 48 4.86 9.91 4.01
C VAL A 48 3.71 10.30 4.92
N GLU A 49 3.78 11.46 5.56
CA GLU A 49 2.75 11.92 6.48
C GLU A 49 1.43 12.23 5.76
N ARG A 50 1.49 12.62 4.48
CA ARG A 50 0.30 12.69 3.62
C ARG A 50 -0.45 11.36 3.50
N TYR A 51 0.26 10.24 3.39
CA TYR A 51 -0.40 8.92 3.32
C TYR A 51 -1.01 8.54 4.68
N VAL A 52 -0.35 8.91 5.79
CA VAL A 52 -0.88 8.72 7.14
C VAL A 52 -2.20 9.47 7.29
N GLU A 53 -2.20 10.77 6.96
CA GLU A 53 -3.39 11.62 7.02
C GLU A 53 -4.54 11.08 6.16
N GLU A 54 -4.25 10.71 4.90
CA GLU A 54 -5.26 10.19 3.99
C GLU A 54 -5.89 8.88 4.47
N ILE A 55 -5.11 7.94 5.01
CA ILE A 55 -5.66 6.65 5.47
C ILE A 55 -6.52 6.84 6.72
N LEU A 56 -6.07 7.68 7.67
CA LEU A 56 -6.85 8.00 8.87
C LEU A 56 -8.13 8.76 8.52
N LEU A 57 -8.08 9.66 7.56
CA LEU A 57 -9.25 10.37 7.05
C LEU A 57 -10.18 9.44 6.26
N TYR A 58 -9.64 8.59 5.40
CA TYR A 58 -10.41 7.60 4.62
C TYR A 58 -11.22 6.70 5.53
N LYS A 59 -10.66 6.20 6.65
CA LYS A 59 -11.39 5.42 7.66
C LYS A 59 -12.64 6.13 8.20
N ARG A 60 -12.64 7.46 8.27
CA ARG A 60 -13.78 8.24 8.78
C ARG A 60 -14.90 8.38 7.75
N VAL A 61 -14.57 8.36 6.46
CA VAL A 61 -15.51 8.63 5.37
C VAL A 61 -15.89 7.38 4.56
N ALA A 62 -15.10 6.32 4.67
CA ALA A 62 -15.28 5.04 4.00
C ALA A 62 -14.79 3.89 4.90
N SER A 63 -15.24 2.67 4.61
CA SER A 63 -14.84 1.49 5.38
C SER A 63 -13.47 0.95 4.96
N LEU A 64 -12.69 0.47 5.93
CA LEU A 64 -11.50 -0.34 5.71
C LEU A 64 -11.64 -1.66 6.46
N GLN A 65 -11.30 -2.78 5.81
CA GLN A 65 -11.24 -4.09 6.46
C GLN A 65 -10.10 -4.17 7.50
N TYR A 66 -9.02 -3.44 7.25
CA TYR A 66 -7.88 -3.30 8.15
C TYR A 66 -7.48 -1.83 8.19
N THR A 67 -7.33 -1.27 9.39
CA THR A 67 -6.73 0.04 9.56
C THR A 67 -5.31 -0.15 10.08
N PRO A 68 -4.28 0.04 9.25
CA PRO A 68 -2.90 0.01 9.73
C PRO A 68 -2.66 1.15 10.73
N SER A 69 -1.79 0.93 11.71
CA SER A 69 -1.28 2.00 12.57
C SER A 69 -0.44 3.00 11.77
N GLU A 70 -0.23 4.19 12.31
CA GLU A 70 0.60 5.20 11.64
C GLU A 70 2.01 4.68 11.33
N ASP A 71 2.60 3.91 12.25
CA ASP A 71 3.94 3.35 12.06
C ASP A 71 3.98 2.27 10.98
N GLU A 72 2.91 1.48 10.86
CA GLU A 72 2.77 0.54 9.74
C GLU A 72 2.64 1.28 8.41
N ILE A 73 1.86 2.37 8.37
CA ILE A 73 1.71 3.21 7.16
C ILE A 73 3.07 3.78 6.77
N ARG A 74 3.77 4.44 7.71
CA ARG A 74 5.11 5.00 7.48
C ARG A 74 6.09 3.94 6.99
N MET A 75 6.08 2.75 7.62
CA MET A 75 6.94 1.64 7.21
C MET A 75 6.63 1.18 5.78
N ILE A 76 5.35 1.03 5.42
CA ILE A 76 4.96 0.64 4.06
C ILE A 76 5.43 1.69 3.05
N VAL A 77 5.13 2.97 3.28
CA VAL A 77 5.42 4.03 2.31
C VAL A 77 6.94 4.20 2.12
N ARG A 78 7.73 4.18 3.21
CA ARG A 78 9.19 4.32 3.14
C ARG A 78 9.88 3.13 2.47
N ASN A 79 9.29 1.94 2.51
CA ASN A 79 9.92 0.72 2.00
C ASN A 79 9.32 0.22 0.68
N CYS A 80 8.13 0.65 0.30
CA CYS A 80 7.52 0.26 -0.97
C CYS A 80 8.39 0.77 -2.14
N PRO A 81 8.86 -0.11 -3.03
CA PRO A 81 9.77 0.28 -4.11
C PRO A 81 9.06 1.00 -5.27
N VAL A 82 7.73 1.06 -5.25
CA VAL A 82 6.91 1.79 -6.22
C VAL A 82 6.02 2.79 -5.49
N CYS A 83 5.68 3.89 -6.16
CA CYS A 83 4.76 4.88 -5.61
C CYS A 83 3.31 4.42 -5.81
N ILE A 84 2.58 4.24 -4.71
CA ILE A 84 1.16 3.86 -4.71
C ILE A 84 0.34 5.15 -4.71
N ASP A 85 -0.10 5.58 -5.87
CA ASP A 85 -0.85 6.83 -6.04
C ASP A 85 -2.28 6.50 -6.51
N GLY A 86 -3.06 7.53 -6.84
CA GLY A 86 -4.41 7.34 -7.35
C GLY A 86 -5.12 8.65 -7.59
N ASP A 87 -6.24 8.54 -8.31
CA ASP A 87 -7.18 9.64 -8.46
C ASP A 87 -7.91 9.89 -7.13
N PRO A 88 -8.31 11.14 -6.84
CA PRO A 88 -9.16 11.41 -5.70
C PRO A 88 -10.52 10.73 -5.89
N THR A 89 -10.98 9.98 -4.89
CA THR A 89 -12.27 9.27 -4.94
C THR A 89 -13.25 9.78 -3.90
N GLU A 90 -12.77 10.37 -2.80
CA GLU A 90 -13.64 10.91 -1.76
C GLU A 90 -13.66 12.44 -1.82
N GLU A 91 -14.76 13.05 -1.40
CA GLU A 91 -14.89 14.52 -1.32
C GLU A 91 -14.09 15.12 -0.15
N ALA A 92 -13.69 14.29 0.82
CA ALA A 92 -12.90 14.73 1.96
C ALA A 92 -11.49 15.19 1.51
N GLU A 93 -11.02 16.26 2.14
CA GLU A 93 -9.70 16.85 1.89
C GLU A 93 -8.78 16.72 3.08
N VAL A 94 -7.48 16.64 2.80
CA VAL A 94 -6.43 16.77 3.82
C VAL A 94 -6.31 18.23 4.27
N GLU A 95 -5.98 18.43 5.53
CA GLU A 95 -5.83 19.74 6.16
C GLU A 95 -4.34 20.11 6.30
N GLY A 96 -3.50 19.14 6.66
CA GLY A 96 -2.08 19.37 6.95
C GLY A 96 -1.20 19.33 5.70
N HIS A 97 -1.21 18.20 4.99
CA HIS A 97 -0.24 17.92 3.92
C HIS A 97 -0.79 18.28 2.52
N ARG A 98 -1.15 19.55 2.35
CA ARG A 98 -1.73 20.10 1.11
C ARG A 98 -0.66 20.52 0.10
N ASP A 99 -1.07 20.62 -1.17
CA ASP A 99 -0.32 21.24 -2.28
C ASP A 99 1.10 20.68 -2.48
N LEU A 100 1.24 19.37 -2.28
CA LEU A 100 2.51 18.67 -2.48
C LEU A 100 2.82 18.51 -3.97
N GLU A 101 4.05 18.87 -4.36
CA GLU A 101 4.53 18.88 -5.75
C GLU A 101 4.20 17.60 -6.54
N ARG A 102 4.27 16.44 -5.91
CA ARG A 102 4.06 15.13 -6.57
C ARG A 102 2.66 14.56 -6.44
N ILE A 103 1.78 15.19 -5.65
CA ILE A 103 0.41 14.74 -5.40
C ILE A 103 -0.54 15.84 -5.87
N GLY A 104 -1.11 15.64 -7.06
CA GLY A 104 -1.88 16.68 -7.77
C GLY A 104 -3.29 16.96 -7.22
N THR A 105 -3.58 16.58 -5.98
CA THR A 105 -4.90 16.77 -5.34
C THR A 105 -4.76 16.94 -3.84
N ASN A 106 -5.69 17.65 -3.21
CA ASN A 106 -5.85 17.70 -1.75
C ASN A 106 -6.96 16.77 -1.25
N ARG A 107 -7.71 16.13 -2.16
CA ARG A 107 -8.74 15.15 -1.82
C ARG A 107 -8.14 13.76 -1.57
N VAL A 108 -8.86 12.96 -0.79
CA VAL A 108 -8.45 11.59 -0.45
C VAL A 108 -8.48 10.68 -1.69
N ARG A 109 -7.38 9.95 -1.89
CA ARG A 109 -7.18 8.95 -2.95
C ARG A 109 -7.55 7.57 -2.43
N GLY A 110 -8.84 7.23 -2.45
CA GLY A 110 -9.34 6.00 -1.83
C GLY A 110 -8.78 4.71 -2.46
N GLY A 111 -8.49 4.71 -3.76
CA GLY A 111 -7.80 3.59 -4.42
C GLY A 111 -6.43 3.30 -3.80
N MET A 112 -5.64 4.35 -3.51
CA MET A 112 -4.37 4.24 -2.79
C MET A 112 -4.59 3.71 -1.37
N CYS A 113 -5.56 4.26 -0.63
CA CYS A 113 -5.86 3.83 0.73
C CYS A 113 -6.19 2.34 0.80
N LEU A 114 -7.02 1.84 -0.14
CA LEU A 114 -7.37 0.42 -0.23
C LEU A 114 -6.16 -0.46 -0.51
N VAL A 115 -5.32 -0.09 -1.49
CA VAL A 115 -4.15 -0.90 -1.85
C VAL A 115 -3.13 -0.96 -0.71
N LEU A 116 -2.92 0.15 0.00
CA LEU A 116 -2.01 0.18 1.13
C LEU A 116 -2.56 -0.63 2.32
N ALA A 117 -3.81 -0.39 2.71
CA ALA A 117 -4.40 -0.96 3.92
C ALA A 117 -4.94 -2.39 3.73
N GLU A 118 -5.80 -2.61 2.74
CA GLU A 118 -6.44 -3.92 2.47
C GLU A 118 -5.57 -4.82 1.58
N GLY A 119 -4.65 -4.22 0.81
CA GLY A 119 -3.65 -4.92 0.02
C GLY A 119 -2.39 -5.25 0.81
N LEU A 120 -1.48 -4.29 0.92
CA LEU A 120 -0.14 -4.55 1.48
C LEU A 120 -0.17 -4.89 2.96
N ALA A 121 -0.87 -4.11 3.79
CA ALA A 121 -0.89 -4.31 5.22
C ALA A 121 -1.67 -5.60 5.59
N LEU A 122 -2.95 -5.67 5.22
CA LEU A 122 -3.80 -6.83 5.55
C LEU A 122 -3.32 -8.14 4.91
N LYS A 123 -2.74 -8.12 3.70
CA LYS A 123 -2.30 -9.34 3.01
C LYS A 123 -0.79 -9.58 3.12
N ALA A 124 -0.06 -8.89 4.01
CA ALA A 124 1.39 -9.02 4.16
C ALA A 124 1.91 -10.49 4.18
N PRO A 125 1.30 -11.45 4.92
CA PRO A 125 1.73 -12.86 4.87
C PRO A 125 1.64 -13.48 3.47
N LYS A 126 0.57 -13.17 2.73
CA LYS A 126 0.37 -13.65 1.37
C LYS A 126 1.36 -12.98 0.41
N VAL A 127 1.59 -11.68 0.54
CA VAL A 127 2.60 -10.96 -0.27
C VAL A 127 3.97 -11.58 -0.07
N LYS A 128 4.39 -11.83 1.17
CA LYS A 128 5.70 -12.43 1.48
C LYS A 128 5.85 -13.81 0.83
N LYS A 129 4.78 -14.63 0.81
CA LYS A 129 4.79 -15.91 0.09
C LYS A 129 5.07 -15.74 -1.40
N HIS A 130 4.48 -14.73 -2.04
CA HIS A 130 4.72 -14.43 -3.46
C HIS A 130 6.13 -13.88 -3.71
N VAL A 131 6.60 -12.95 -2.87
CA VAL A 131 7.98 -12.43 -2.87
C VAL A 131 9.00 -13.56 -2.81
N ASN A 132 8.84 -14.50 -1.87
CA ASN A 132 9.74 -15.64 -1.71
C ASN A 132 9.72 -16.57 -2.94
N LYS A 133 8.52 -16.83 -3.50
CA LYS A 133 8.37 -17.65 -4.71
C LYS A 133 9.04 -17.01 -5.93
N LEU A 134 8.97 -15.69 -6.04
CA LEU A 134 9.58 -14.91 -7.12
C LEU A 134 11.04 -14.54 -6.85
N LYS A 135 11.58 -14.90 -5.67
CA LYS A 135 12.94 -14.56 -5.23
C LYS A 135 13.24 -13.06 -5.32
N MET A 136 12.27 -12.23 -4.95
CA MET A 136 12.41 -10.78 -4.93
C MET A 136 13.01 -10.33 -3.60
N ASP A 137 14.12 -9.61 -3.65
CA ASP A 137 14.80 -8.99 -2.51
C ASP A 137 14.21 -7.60 -2.17
N GLY A 138 14.57 -7.04 -1.01
CA GLY A 138 14.13 -5.69 -0.60
C GLY A 138 12.70 -5.62 -0.03
N TRP A 139 12.07 -6.77 0.22
CA TRP A 139 10.73 -6.91 0.80
C TRP A 139 10.76 -7.49 2.22
N ASP A 140 11.91 -7.45 2.90
CA ASP A 140 12.09 -8.05 4.23
C ASP A 140 11.32 -7.31 5.33
N TRP A 141 10.98 -6.04 5.11
CA TRP A 141 10.10 -5.25 5.97
C TRP A 141 8.70 -5.85 6.12
N LEU A 142 8.25 -6.72 5.21
CA LEU A 142 7.01 -7.48 5.38
C LEU A 142 7.04 -8.37 6.64
N GLU A 143 8.22 -8.85 7.06
CA GLU A 143 8.34 -9.67 8.27
C GLU A 143 8.06 -8.85 9.53
N ILE A 144 8.45 -7.58 9.53
CA ILE A 144 8.17 -6.64 10.62
C ILE A 144 6.66 -6.37 10.71
N LEU A 145 6.00 -6.14 9.57
CA LEU A 145 4.53 -6.01 9.52
C LEU A 145 3.83 -7.25 10.08
N ILE A 146 4.23 -8.44 9.63
CA ILE A 146 3.64 -9.70 10.08
C ILE A 146 3.89 -9.92 11.58
N GLY A 147 5.08 -9.56 12.07
CA GLY A 147 5.45 -9.64 13.48
C GLY A 147 4.63 -8.70 14.35
N GLY A 148 4.42 -7.46 13.91
CA GLY A 148 3.60 -6.45 14.60
C GLY A 148 2.11 -6.82 14.65
N ALA A 149 1.57 -7.41 13.58
CA ALA A 149 0.18 -7.88 13.53
C ALA A 149 -0.10 -9.00 14.56
N LYS A 150 0.90 -9.86 14.85
CA LYS A 150 0.76 -10.94 15.84
C LYS A 150 0.64 -10.45 17.28
N SER A 151 1.03 -9.21 17.57
CA SER A 151 0.78 -8.55 18.86
C SER A 151 -0.59 -7.86 18.96
N GLY A 152 -1.39 -7.82 17.87
CA GLY A 152 -2.65 -7.07 17.77
C GLY A 152 -3.95 -7.88 17.57
N GLY A 153 -3.89 -9.17 17.22
CA GLY A 153 -5.04 -10.09 17.29
C GLY A 153 -5.68 -10.56 15.98
N SER A 154 -6.07 -11.84 16.01
CA SER A 154 -6.94 -12.63 15.12
C SER A 154 -6.50 -12.88 13.67
N ASP A 155 -5.63 -13.88 13.49
CA ASP A 155 -5.66 -14.76 12.32
C ASP A 155 -6.79 -15.78 12.52
N GLU A 156 -7.93 -15.62 11.83
CA GLU A 156 -8.85 -16.73 11.57
C GLU A 156 -9.01 -16.97 10.07
N ASP A 157 -8.34 -18.04 9.65
CA ASP A 157 -8.74 -19.08 8.70
C ASP A 157 -9.27 -18.69 7.30
N ASP A 158 -8.40 -18.90 6.31
CA ASP A 158 -8.79 -19.08 4.92
C ASP A 158 -8.13 -20.35 4.33
N ASN A 159 -8.33 -21.47 5.02
CA ASN A 159 -7.89 -22.79 4.58
C ASN A 159 -9.01 -23.83 4.64
N LYS A 160 -10.14 -23.54 4.00
CA LYS A 160 -11.14 -24.56 3.62
C LYS A 160 -11.52 -24.43 2.15
N ASN A 161 -10.63 -24.91 1.28
CA ASN A 161 -11.05 -25.60 0.07
C ASN A 161 -9.91 -26.49 -0.47
N LYS A 162 -9.84 -27.70 0.08
CA LYS A 162 -9.31 -28.87 -0.62
C LYS A 162 -10.39 -29.95 -0.64
N ILE A 163 -11.13 -29.94 -1.75
CA ILE A 163 -11.51 -31.10 -2.56
C ILE A 163 -11.82 -32.40 -1.79
N LYS A 164 -13.10 -32.79 -1.82
CA LYS A 164 -13.48 -34.19 -2.03
C LYS A 164 -14.05 -34.30 -3.44
#